data_AF-H5X516-F1
#
_entry.id   AF-H5X516-F1
#
_cell.length_a   1.000
_cell.length_b   1.000
_cell.length_c   1.000
_cell.angle_alpha   90.00
_cell.angle_beta   90.00
_cell.angle_gamma   90.00
#
_symmetry.space_group_name_H-M   'P 1'
#
loop_
_entity.id
_entity.type
_entity.pdbx_description
1 polymer ?
#
loop_
_entity_poly.entity_id
_entity_poly.type
_entity_poly.pdbx_seq_one_letter_code
_entity_poly.pdbx_strand_id
1 'polypeptide(L)'
;MRSQTLDRALDVLDVLSDGQPRSSQELATASGLHRSIVYRILRTLEDRRLVSRTAEGRYTLGLGLLVLSRTVLGDAQAELQDQLGQLANAVSATAFLAVPQGREVVALVTVEPARHRAAIAYRPGARSPMDRGACGLAILSAQPARPDERPEVTWARQTGYVRTVGEVHAGLTEIAAPVPLGHGSAAAVAVVFVSGDVDETRAAEEVKSVAARMSKPTEIWEL
;
A
#
# COMPACT_ATOMS: atom_id res chain seq x y z
N MET A 1 11.06 13.63 22.35
CA MET A 1 11.09 12.39 23.15
C MET A 1 9.97 11.48 22.65
N ARG A 2 10.27 10.24 22.25
CA ARG A 2 9.27 9.32 21.69
C ARG A 2 8.45 8.69 22.82
N SER A 3 7.13 8.57 22.67
CA SER A 3 6.26 8.01 23.72
C SER A 3 6.28 6.48 23.63
N GLN A 4 7.05 5.84 24.50
CA GLN A 4 7.23 4.38 24.50
C GLN A 4 5.91 3.60 24.65
N THR A 5 4.96 4.13 25.42
CA THR A 5 3.65 3.48 25.59
C THR A 5 2.83 3.55 24.31
N LEU A 6 2.90 4.67 23.57
CA LEU A 6 2.22 4.82 22.29
C LEU A 6 2.83 3.91 21.23
N ASP A 7 4.16 3.86 21.12
CA ASP A 7 4.85 2.97 20.18
C ASP A 7 4.41 1.51 20.37
N ARG A 8 4.43 1.03 21.63
CA ARG A 8 3.99 -0.33 21.95
C ARG A 8 2.52 -0.59 21.60
N ALA A 9 1.67 0.43 21.70
CA ALA A 9 0.27 0.29 21.31
C ALA A 9 0.11 0.17 19.79
N LEU A 10 0.93 0.90 19.03
CA LEU A 10 0.99 0.77 17.58
C LEU A 10 1.51 -0.62 17.17
N ASP A 11 2.56 -1.12 17.82
CA ASP A 11 3.09 -2.48 17.56
C ASP A 11 2.00 -3.56 17.74
N VAL A 12 1.15 -3.42 18.78
CA VAL A 12 0.04 -4.36 19.00
C VAL A 12 -1.03 -4.28 17.89
N LEU A 13 -1.32 -3.08 17.39
CA LEU A 13 -2.24 -2.91 16.25
C LEU A 13 -1.64 -3.49 14.97
N ASP A 14 -0.35 -3.30 14.74
CA ASP A 14 0.37 -3.84 13.57
C ASP A 14 0.34 -5.36 13.54
N VAL A 15 0.52 -6.02 14.69
CA VAL A 15 0.39 -7.48 14.80
C VAL A 15 -1.02 -7.96 14.44
N LEU A 16 -2.06 -7.18 14.72
CA LEU A 16 -3.46 -7.52 14.42
C LEU A 16 -3.89 -7.17 12.99
N SER A 17 -3.04 -6.49 12.22
CA SER A 17 -3.39 -5.92 10.91
C SER A 17 -3.58 -6.94 9.79
N ASP A 18 -3.10 -8.18 9.98
CA ASP A 18 -3.35 -9.30 9.06
C ASP A 18 -4.76 -9.91 9.17
N GLY A 19 -5.59 -9.39 10.08
CA GLY A 19 -6.98 -9.81 10.31
C GLY A 19 -7.14 -11.08 11.16
N GLN A 20 -6.06 -11.72 11.62
CA GLN A 20 -6.15 -12.97 12.38
C GLN A 20 -6.42 -12.71 13.88
N PRO A 21 -7.47 -13.32 14.48
CA PRO A 21 -7.75 -13.16 15.91
C PRO A 21 -6.65 -13.76 16.80
N ARG A 22 -6.12 -12.98 17.74
CA ARG A 22 -5.03 -13.39 18.64
C ARG A 22 -5.38 -13.23 20.11
N SER A 23 -4.96 -14.18 20.93
CA SER A 23 -4.95 -14.10 22.39
C SER A 23 -3.93 -13.06 22.89
N SER A 24 -4.07 -12.63 24.14
CA SER A 24 -3.09 -11.72 24.77
C SER A 24 -1.69 -12.31 24.87
N GLN A 25 -1.56 -13.64 24.89
CA GLN A 25 -0.28 -14.34 24.91
C GLN A 25 0.38 -14.32 23.53
N GLU A 26 -0.36 -14.62 22.46
CA GLU A 26 0.16 -14.52 21.09
C GLU A 26 0.60 -13.09 20.76
N LEU A 27 -0.18 -12.09 21.20
CA LEU A 27 0.18 -10.68 21.05
C LEU A 27 1.44 -10.29 21.82
N ALA A 28 1.59 -10.77 23.06
CA ALA A 28 2.81 -10.55 23.85
C ALA A 28 4.05 -11.12 23.17
N THR A 29 3.96 -12.36 22.66
CA THR A 29 5.06 -12.99 21.92
C THR A 29 5.39 -12.23 20.66
N ALA A 30 4.40 -11.89 19.83
CA ALA A 30 4.61 -11.24 18.53
C ALA A 30 5.14 -9.80 18.66
N SER A 31 4.73 -9.07 19.70
CA SER A 31 5.20 -7.70 19.96
C SER A 31 6.46 -7.62 20.82
N GLY A 32 6.96 -8.75 21.33
CA GLY A 32 8.11 -8.76 22.25
C GLY A 32 7.83 -8.06 23.60
N LEU A 33 6.57 -8.02 24.03
CA LEU A 33 6.13 -7.31 25.22
C LEU A 33 5.70 -8.26 26.34
N HIS A 34 5.86 -7.83 27.59
CA HIS A 34 5.32 -8.58 28.71
C HIS A 34 3.77 -8.57 28.71
N ARG A 35 3.15 -9.70 29.07
CA ARG A 35 1.69 -9.88 28.99
C ARG A 35 0.90 -8.82 29.77
N SER A 36 1.41 -8.36 30.92
CA SER A 36 0.77 -7.27 31.70
C SER A 36 0.75 -5.93 30.97
N ILE A 37 1.76 -5.64 30.15
CA ILE A 37 1.82 -4.43 29.31
C ILE A 37 0.78 -4.54 28.20
N VAL A 38 0.74 -5.68 27.50
CA VAL A 38 -0.24 -5.96 26.44
C VAL A 38 -1.67 -5.84 26.97
N TYR A 39 -1.98 -6.40 28.15
CA TYR A 39 -3.31 -6.23 28.74
C TYR A 39 -3.71 -4.78 28.98
N ARG A 40 -2.78 -3.95 29.48
CA ARG A 40 -3.05 -2.53 29.72
C ARG A 40 -3.28 -1.78 28.42
N ILE A 41 -2.50 -2.09 27.37
CA ILE A 41 -2.66 -1.54 26.03
C ILE A 41 -4.03 -1.95 25.45
N LEU A 42 -4.34 -3.24 25.47
CA LEU A 42 -5.59 -3.78 24.94
C LEU A 42 -6.81 -3.17 25.60
N ARG A 43 -6.79 -2.98 26.93
CA ARG A 43 -7.88 -2.28 27.63
C ARG A 43 -8.10 -0.87 27.08
N THR A 44 -7.04 -0.09 26.93
CA THR A 44 -7.14 1.27 26.37
C THR A 44 -7.62 1.26 24.92
N LEU A 45 -7.18 0.30 24.10
CA LEU A 45 -7.62 0.17 22.71
C LEU A 45 -9.09 -0.29 22.62
N GLU A 46 -9.52 -1.22 23.48
CA GLU A 46 -10.93 -1.66 23.61
C GLU A 46 -11.82 -0.49 24.05
N ASP A 47 -11.44 0.28 25.06
CA ASP A 47 -12.17 1.47 25.54
C ASP A 47 -12.37 2.51 24.43
N ARG A 48 -11.41 2.59 23.49
CA ARG A 48 -11.43 3.47 22.32
C ARG A 48 -12.02 2.80 21.06
N ARG A 49 -12.48 1.55 21.17
CA ARG A 49 -13.04 0.73 20.07
C ARG A 49 -12.06 0.47 18.91
N LEU A 50 -10.76 0.64 19.14
CA LEU A 50 -9.70 0.37 18.15
C LEU A 50 -9.34 -1.11 18.07
N VAL A 51 -9.65 -1.86 19.13
CA VAL A 51 -9.57 -3.32 19.20
C VAL A 51 -10.91 -3.84 19.70
N SER A 52 -11.31 -5.02 19.22
CA SER A 52 -12.48 -5.75 19.68
C SER A 52 -12.06 -7.11 20.23
N ARG A 53 -12.86 -7.66 21.14
CA ARG A 53 -12.68 -9.02 21.66
C ARG A 53 -13.80 -9.93 21.14
N THR A 54 -13.41 -11.08 20.61
CA THR A 54 -14.33 -12.12 20.14
C THR A 54 -14.95 -12.86 21.32
N ALA A 55 -15.98 -13.68 21.06
CA ALA A 55 -16.63 -14.49 22.08
C ALA A 55 -15.66 -15.47 22.77
N GLU A 56 -14.63 -15.91 22.04
CA GLU A 56 -13.57 -16.81 22.52
C GLU A 56 -12.46 -16.08 23.30
N GLY A 57 -12.61 -14.77 23.53
CA GLY A 57 -11.64 -13.96 24.27
C GLY A 57 -10.37 -13.62 23.48
N ARG A 58 -10.38 -13.79 22.16
CA ARG A 58 -9.31 -13.35 21.25
C ARG A 58 -9.56 -11.91 20.82
N TYR A 59 -8.53 -11.21 20.35
CA TYR A 59 -8.58 -9.82 19.96
C TYR A 59 -8.41 -9.67 18.45
N THR A 60 -9.15 -8.72 17.88
CA THR A 60 -9.07 -8.27 16.47
C THR A 60 -9.03 -6.75 16.42
N LEU A 61 -8.69 -6.18 15.26
CA LEU A 61 -8.94 -4.76 15.02
C LEU A 61 -10.44 -4.43 15.19
N GLY A 62 -10.72 -3.25 15.76
CA GLY A 62 -12.06 -2.77 16.07
C GLY A 62 -12.58 -1.72 15.09
N LEU A 63 -13.90 -1.51 15.08
CA LEU A 63 -14.57 -0.59 14.14
C LEU A 63 -14.16 0.88 14.31
N GLY A 64 -13.58 1.26 15.45
CA GLY A 64 -13.03 2.61 15.64
C GLY A 64 -11.97 2.96 14.61
N LEU A 65 -11.23 1.98 14.08
CA LEU A 65 -10.25 2.22 13.02
C LEU A 65 -10.91 2.61 11.69
N LEU A 66 -12.08 2.06 11.36
CA LEU A 66 -12.83 2.48 10.16
C LEU A 66 -13.33 3.92 10.28
N VAL A 67 -13.74 4.32 11.49
CA VAL A 67 -14.15 5.71 11.76
C VAL A 67 -12.96 6.67 11.60
N LEU A 68 -11.79 6.27 12.08
CA LEU A 68 -10.56 7.07 11.92
C LEU A 68 -10.05 7.09 10.47
N SER A 69 -10.16 5.98 9.74
CA SER A 69 -9.67 5.90 8.36
C SER A 69 -10.56 6.66 7.38
N ARG A 70 -11.85 6.82 7.68
CA ARG A 70 -12.80 7.56 6.82
C ARG A 70 -12.37 9.00 6.58
N THR A 71 -11.71 9.66 7.53
CA THR A 71 -11.21 11.03 7.33
C THR A 71 -9.94 11.08 6.49
N VAL A 72 -9.31 9.94 6.22
CA VAL A 72 -8.09 9.87 5.42
C VAL A 72 -8.44 9.81 3.93
N LEU A 73 -9.32 8.91 3.49
CA LEU A 73 -9.66 8.80 2.06
C LEU A 73 -11.08 9.28 1.71
N GLY A 74 -12.04 9.29 2.64
CA GLY A 74 -13.41 9.72 2.33
C GLY A 74 -13.98 9.08 1.05
N ASP A 75 -14.58 9.90 0.19
CA ASP A 75 -15.16 9.47 -1.08
C ASP A 75 -14.10 9.06 -2.12
N ALA A 76 -12.84 9.47 -1.94
CA ALA A 76 -11.72 9.05 -2.77
C ALA A 76 -11.51 7.54 -2.77
N GLN A 77 -11.85 6.87 -1.66
CA GLN A 77 -11.64 5.44 -1.54
C GLN A 77 -12.45 4.66 -2.58
N ALA A 78 -13.70 5.06 -2.84
CA ALA A 78 -14.56 4.39 -3.82
C ALA A 78 -14.05 4.61 -5.25
N GLU A 79 -13.64 5.84 -5.57
CA GLU A 79 -13.06 6.18 -6.88
C GLU A 79 -11.74 5.42 -7.12
N LEU A 80 -10.84 5.36 -6.14
CA LEU A 80 -9.59 4.60 -6.25
C LEU A 80 -9.87 3.10 -6.48
N GLN A 81 -10.84 2.53 -5.76
CA GLN A 81 -11.24 1.12 -5.93
C GLN A 81 -11.77 0.87 -7.34
N ASP A 82 -12.59 1.77 -7.89
CA ASP A 82 -13.12 1.63 -9.25
C ASP A 82 -12.02 1.73 -10.31
N GLN A 83 -11.18 2.78 -10.25
CA GLN A 83 -10.07 2.97 -11.20
C GLN A 83 -9.09 1.79 -11.18
N LEU A 84 -8.72 1.31 -9.98
CA LEU A 84 -7.82 0.17 -9.83
C LEU A 84 -8.50 -1.15 -10.24
N GLY A 85 -9.80 -1.30 -10.01
CA GLY A 85 -10.56 -2.46 -10.46
C GLY A 85 -10.66 -2.55 -11.98
N GLN A 86 -10.88 -1.42 -12.66
CA GLN A 86 -10.83 -1.35 -14.12
C GLN A 86 -9.44 -1.74 -14.64
N LEU A 87 -8.38 -1.19 -14.05
CA LEU A 87 -7.00 -1.53 -14.39
C LEU A 87 -6.72 -3.02 -14.19
N ALA A 88 -7.00 -3.56 -13.00
CA ALA A 88 -6.74 -4.95 -12.64
C ALA A 88 -7.40 -5.91 -13.62
N ASN A 89 -8.66 -5.66 -13.97
CA ASN A 89 -9.41 -6.49 -14.92
C ASN A 89 -8.89 -6.33 -16.37
N ALA A 90 -8.50 -5.12 -16.78
CA ALA A 90 -7.98 -4.87 -18.13
C ALA A 90 -6.67 -5.63 -18.38
N VAL A 91 -5.80 -5.70 -17.38
CA VAL A 91 -4.48 -6.35 -17.49
C VAL A 91 -4.45 -7.78 -16.94
N SER A 92 -5.53 -8.23 -16.28
CA SER A 92 -5.59 -9.51 -15.56
C SER A 92 -4.49 -9.68 -14.49
N ALA A 93 -4.17 -8.59 -13.79
CA ALA A 93 -3.12 -8.55 -12.76
C ALA A 93 -3.60 -7.76 -11.55
N THR A 94 -2.92 -7.94 -10.42
CA THR A 94 -3.22 -7.17 -9.21
C THR A 94 -2.77 -5.73 -9.40
N ALA A 95 -3.71 -4.78 -9.29
CA ALA A 95 -3.45 -3.35 -9.43
C ALA A 95 -3.45 -2.67 -8.07
N PHE A 96 -2.56 -1.70 -7.86
CA PHE A 96 -2.49 -0.99 -6.60
C PHE A 96 -2.01 0.45 -6.77
N LEU A 97 -2.37 1.29 -5.81
CA LEU A 97 -1.83 2.62 -5.63
C LEU A 97 -0.84 2.59 -4.47
N ALA A 98 0.34 3.17 -4.67
CA ALA A 98 1.38 3.26 -3.67
C ALA A 98 1.84 4.71 -3.45
N VAL A 99 2.15 5.06 -2.21
CA VAL A 99 2.52 6.42 -1.79
C VAL A 99 3.89 6.43 -1.10
N PRO A 100 4.65 7.54 -1.21
CA PRO A 100 5.93 7.68 -0.53
C PRO A 100 5.74 7.84 0.99
N GLN A 101 6.51 7.08 1.77
CA GLN A 101 6.62 7.25 3.22
C GLN A 101 8.10 7.21 3.64
N GLY A 102 8.72 8.39 3.77
CA GLY A 102 10.13 8.51 4.10
C GLY A 102 11.03 7.91 3.02
N ARG A 103 11.72 6.80 3.33
CA ARG A 103 12.60 6.08 2.38
C ARG A 103 11.94 4.85 1.75
N GLU A 104 10.65 4.68 1.99
CA GLU A 104 9.87 3.54 1.52
C GLU A 104 8.68 4.01 0.68
N VAL A 105 8.11 3.07 -0.05
CA VAL A 105 6.83 3.19 -0.73
C VAL A 105 5.86 2.22 -0.08
N VAL A 106 4.63 2.65 0.14
CA VAL A 106 3.60 1.87 0.83
C VAL A 106 2.38 1.72 -0.06
N ALA A 107 1.92 0.48 -0.26
CA ALA A 107 0.68 0.19 -0.95
C ALA A 107 -0.51 0.72 -0.13
N LEU A 108 -1.26 1.68 -0.66
CA LEU A 108 -2.41 2.28 0.03
C LEU A 108 -3.70 1.51 -0.27
N VAL A 109 -3.93 1.20 -1.54
CA VAL A 109 -5.10 0.47 -2.02
C VAL A 109 -4.64 -0.59 -3.00
N THR A 110 -5.14 -1.81 -2.85
CA THR A 110 -4.90 -2.91 -3.80
C THR A 110 -6.23 -3.52 -4.24
N VAL A 111 -6.31 -3.89 -5.52
CA VAL A 111 -7.45 -4.57 -6.13
C VAL A 111 -6.94 -5.76 -6.96
N GLU A 112 -7.52 -6.93 -6.71
CA GLU A 112 -7.28 -8.13 -7.50
C GLU A 112 -8.27 -8.24 -8.67
N PRO A 113 -7.88 -8.83 -9.82
CA PRO A 113 -8.79 -9.02 -10.95
C PRO A 113 -9.92 -10.00 -10.59
N ALA A 114 -11.14 -9.69 -11.00
CA ALA A 114 -12.34 -10.47 -10.65
C ALA A 114 -12.36 -11.88 -11.28
N ARG A 115 -11.64 -12.06 -12.39
CA ARG A 115 -11.60 -13.32 -13.15
C ARG A 115 -10.17 -13.69 -13.53
N HIS A 116 -9.34 -14.00 -12.54
CA HIS A 116 -8.03 -14.62 -12.77
C HIS A 116 -7.85 -15.85 -11.88
N ARG A 117 -7.28 -16.93 -12.44
CA ARG A 117 -7.15 -18.22 -11.73
C ARG A 117 -6.14 -18.18 -10.58
N ALA A 118 -5.18 -17.26 -10.63
CA ALA A 118 -4.23 -16.98 -9.56
C ALA A 118 -3.76 -15.53 -9.67
N ALA A 119 -4.23 -14.64 -8.80
CA ALA A 119 -3.72 -13.28 -8.69
C ALA A 119 -2.66 -13.21 -7.58
N ILE A 120 -1.71 -12.29 -7.71
CA ILE A 120 -0.74 -12.03 -6.64
C ILE A 120 -1.44 -11.26 -5.52
N ALA A 121 -1.56 -11.87 -4.35
CA ALA A 121 -2.11 -11.20 -3.17
C ALA A 121 -1.13 -10.15 -2.64
N TYR A 122 -1.26 -8.91 -3.11
CA TYR A 122 -0.43 -7.78 -2.70
C TYR A 122 -1.21 -6.93 -1.67
N ARG A 123 -0.85 -7.01 -0.39
CA ARG A 123 -1.69 -6.46 0.68
C ARG A 123 -1.52 -4.93 0.80
N PRO A 124 -2.60 -4.18 1.10
CA PRO A 124 -2.46 -2.82 1.61
C PRO A 124 -1.50 -2.79 2.81
N GLY A 125 -0.65 -1.76 2.86
CA GLY A 125 0.43 -1.64 3.83
C GLY A 125 1.74 -2.33 3.42
N ALA A 126 1.78 -3.09 2.32
CA ALA A 126 3.03 -3.66 1.80
C ALA A 126 4.05 -2.55 1.50
N ARG A 127 5.30 -2.77 1.92
CA ARG A 127 6.39 -1.79 1.85
C ARG A 127 7.50 -2.24 0.91
N SER A 128 8.06 -1.30 0.17
CA SER A 128 9.28 -1.51 -0.62
C SER A 128 10.21 -0.28 -0.54
N PRO A 129 11.53 -0.43 -0.77
CA PRO A 129 12.45 0.70 -0.77
C PRO A 129 12.15 1.71 -1.89
N MET A 130 12.36 3.01 -1.63
CA MET A 130 12.16 4.07 -2.64
C MET A 130 13.08 3.95 -3.86
N ASP A 131 14.27 3.41 -3.69
CA ASP A 131 15.31 3.27 -4.73
C ASP A 131 15.24 1.94 -5.48
N ARG A 132 14.22 1.11 -5.21
CA ARG A 132 14.06 -0.23 -5.77
C ARG A 132 12.61 -0.52 -6.14
N GLY A 133 12.40 -1.29 -7.20
CA GLY A 133 11.07 -1.66 -7.67
C GLY A 133 10.36 -0.55 -8.43
N ALA A 134 9.34 -0.92 -9.20
CA ALA A 134 8.75 -0.01 -10.18
C ALA A 134 8.12 1.24 -9.54
N CYS A 135 7.44 1.09 -8.39
CA CYS A 135 6.73 2.21 -7.75
C CYS A 135 7.68 3.31 -7.26
N GLY A 136 8.76 2.96 -6.57
CA GLY A 136 9.72 3.94 -6.04
C GLY A 136 10.41 4.71 -7.16
N LEU A 137 10.85 4.00 -8.20
CA LEU A 137 11.46 4.60 -9.37
C LEU A 137 10.48 5.49 -10.16
N ALA A 138 9.21 5.08 -10.26
CA ALA A 138 8.17 5.90 -10.88
C ALA A 138 7.97 7.20 -10.09
N ILE A 139 7.84 7.14 -8.77
CA ILE A 139 7.74 8.33 -7.89
C ILE A 139 8.96 9.24 -8.05
N LEU A 140 10.18 8.68 -8.08
CA LEU A 140 11.41 9.44 -8.28
C LEU A 140 11.45 10.13 -9.66
N SER A 141 10.81 9.55 -10.69
CA SER A 141 10.76 10.16 -12.02
C SER A 141 9.93 11.45 -12.04
N ALA A 142 8.97 11.61 -11.13
CA ALA A 142 8.22 12.86 -10.97
C ALA A 142 8.98 13.95 -10.18
N GLN A 143 10.15 13.62 -9.62
CA GLN A 143 11.01 14.58 -8.93
C GLN A 143 12.06 15.18 -9.88
N PRO A 144 12.67 16.34 -9.53
CA PRO A 144 13.79 16.89 -10.27
C PRO A 144 14.90 15.87 -10.49
N ALA A 145 15.48 15.86 -11.69
CA ALA A 145 16.56 14.96 -12.08
C ALA A 145 17.76 15.08 -11.13
N ARG A 146 18.39 13.94 -10.83
CA ARG A 146 19.59 13.87 -9.99
C ARG A 146 20.75 13.24 -10.78
N PRO A 147 22.01 13.67 -10.59
CA PRO A 147 23.15 13.15 -11.34
C PRO A 147 23.36 11.63 -11.24
N ASP A 148 23.08 11.04 -10.08
CA ASP A 148 23.31 9.61 -9.79
C ASP A 148 22.00 8.79 -9.76
N GLU A 149 20.96 9.24 -10.46
CA GLU A 149 19.71 8.49 -10.51
C GLU A 149 19.80 7.27 -11.42
N ARG A 150 18.93 6.30 -11.13
CA ARG A 150 18.85 5.07 -11.92
C ARG A 150 18.42 5.35 -13.36
N PRO A 151 18.96 4.65 -14.37
CA PRO A 151 18.52 4.79 -15.76
C PRO A 151 17.02 4.60 -15.96
N GLU A 152 16.38 3.73 -15.19
CA GLU A 152 14.94 3.50 -15.24
C GLU A 152 14.13 4.73 -14.82
N VAL A 153 14.66 5.55 -13.90
CA VAL A 153 14.04 6.82 -13.50
C VAL A 153 14.09 7.81 -14.67
N THR A 154 15.26 7.92 -15.32
CA THR A 154 15.42 8.76 -16.52
C THR A 154 14.49 8.29 -17.65
N TRP A 155 14.43 6.98 -17.88
CA TRP A 155 13.56 6.37 -18.88
C TRP A 155 12.08 6.65 -18.61
N ALA A 156 11.65 6.54 -17.35
CA ALA A 156 10.28 6.83 -16.95
C ALA A 156 9.87 8.29 -17.18
N ARG A 157 10.80 9.26 -17.05
CA ARG A 157 10.50 10.66 -17.41
C ARG A 157 10.16 10.83 -18.89
N GLN A 158 10.74 10.01 -19.74
CA GLN A 158 10.53 10.07 -21.20
C GLN A 158 9.34 9.24 -21.65
N THR A 159 9.07 8.13 -20.96
CA THR A 159 8.09 7.12 -21.41
C THR A 159 6.82 7.05 -20.57
N GLY A 160 6.83 7.63 -19.37
CA GLY A 160 5.69 7.68 -18.45
C GLY A 160 5.53 6.44 -17.56
N TYR A 161 6.44 5.46 -17.60
CA TYR A 161 6.34 4.27 -16.75
C TYR A 161 7.71 3.65 -16.43
N VAL A 162 7.74 2.83 -15.38
CA VAL A 162 8.86 1.97 -14.99
C VAL A 162 8.41 0.52 -15.09
N ARG A 163 9.35 -0.35 -15.49
CA ARG A 163 9.22 -1.80 -15.39
C ARG A 163 10.38 -2.38 -14.59
N THR A 164 10.09 -3.25 -13.64
CA THR A 164 11.11 -4.02 -12.89
C THR A 164 10.74 -5.49 -12.82
N VAL A 165 11.73 -6.38 -12.72
CA VAL A 165 11.54 -7.83 -12.58
C VAL A 165 12.38 -8.34 -11.41
N GLY A 166 11.75 -9.02 -10.46
CA GLY A 166 12.45 -9.68 -9.36
C GLY A 166 13.06 -8.74 -8.31
N GLU A 167 12.85 -7.43 -8.41
CA GLU A 167 13.54 -6.44 -7.55
C GLU A 167 13.01 -6.43 -6.11
N VAL A 168 11.68 -6.39 -5.94
CA VAL A 168 11.04 -6.43 -4.63
C VAL A 168 10.72 -7.86 -4.23
N HIS A 169 10.19 -8.64 -5.18
CA HIS A 169 9.80 -10.03 -4.98
C HIS A 169 10.32 -10.87 -6.14
N ALA A 170 11.10 -11.92 -5.85
CA ALA A 170 11.66 -12.80 -6.87
C ALA A 170 10.54 -13.45 -7.72
N GLY A 171 10.73 -13.43 -9.04
CA GLY A 171 9.78 -14.01 -10.00
C GLY A 171 8.58 -13.12 -10.36
N LEU A 172 8.45 -11.93 -9.77
CA LEU A 172 7.37 -11.00 -10.10
C LEU A 172 7.87 -9.86 -11.00
N THR A 173 7.05 -9.49 -11.98
CA THR A 173 7.18 -8.25 -12.74
C THR A 173 6.27 -7.20 -12.12
N GLU A 174 6.78 -5.97 -12.01
CA GLU A 174 5.99 -4.79 -11.66
C GLU A 174 6.11 -3.75 -12.77
N ILE A 175 4.98 -3.13 -13.11
CA ILE A 175 4.89 -1.97 -14.01
C ILE A 175 4.18 -0.85 -13.27
N ALA A 176 4.78 0.34 -13.22
CA ALA A 176 4.25 1.47 -12.48
C ALA A 176 4.37 2.79 -13.26
N ALA A 177 3.43 3.71 -13.06
CA ALA A 177 3.49 5.07 -13.58
C ALA A 177 3.32 6.09 -12.44
N PRO A 178 4.02 7.25 -12.51
CA PRO A 178 3.87 8.30 -11.52
C PRO A 178 2.49 8.94 -11.60
N VAL A 179 1.93 9.27 -10.43
CA VAL A 179 0.74 10.09 -10.28
C VAL A 179 1.16 11.37 -9.55
N PRO A 180 1.39 12.49 -10.27
CA PRO A 180 1.67 13.78 -9.64
C PRO A 180 0.57 14.19 -8.66
N LEU A 181 0.99 14.66 -7.49
CA LEU A 181 0.12 15.16 -6.43
C LEU A 181 0.25 16.69 -6.32
N GLY A 182 -0.82 17.35 -5.86
CA GLY A 182 -0.89 18.83 -5.84
C GLY A 182 0.20 19.52 -5.02
N HIS A 183 0.79 18.84 -4.03
CA HIS A 183 1.82 19.36 -3.13
C HIS A 183 3.28 19.17 -3.64
N GLY A 184 3.49 18.88 -4.92
CA GLY A 184 4.84 18.71 -5.50
C GLY A 184 5.52 17.38 -5.10
N SER A 185 4.74 16.38 -4.73
CA SER A 185 5.20 15.00 -4.55
C SER A 185 4.36 14.10 -5.48
N ALA A 186 4.66 12.80 -5.53
CA ALA A 186 4.00 11.87 -6.44
C ALA A 186 3.68 10.56 -5.73
N ALA A 187 2.54 9.97 -6.09
CA ALA A 187 2.24 8.57 -5.85
C ALA A 187 2.63 7.74 -7.09
N ALA A 188 2.42 6.44 -7.03
CA ALA A 188 2.51 5.55 -8.20
C ALA A 188 1.28 4.66 -8.27
N VAL A 189 0.71 4.51 -9.47
CA VAL A 189 -0.21 3.41 -9.77
C VAL A 189 0.59 2.31 -10.44
N ALA A 190 0.33 1.06 -10.06
CA ALA A 190 1.11 -0.07 -10.50
C ALA A 190 0.29 -1.34 -10.65
N VAL A 191 0.86 -2.29 -11.39
CA VAL A 191 0.38 -3.67 -11.48
C VAL A 191 1.51 -4.64 -11.19
N VAL A 192 1.20 -5.75 -10.53
CA VAL A 192 2.14 -6.84 -10.23
C VAL A 192 1.60 -8.17 -10.71
N PHE A 193 2.47 -8.95 -11.35
CA PHE A 193 2.12 -10.23 -11.96
C PHE A 193 3.36 -11.14 -12.07
N VAL A 194 3.13 -12.44 -12.30
CA VAL A 194 4.23 -13.37 -12.59
C VAL A 194 4.76 -13.08 -13.99
N SER A 195 6.09 -13.03 -14.15
CA SER A 195 6.71 -12.71 -15.44
C SER A 195 6.25 -13.69 -16.54
N GLY A 196 5.70 -13.15 -17.63
CA GLY A 196 5.17 -13.91 -18.76
C GLY A 196 3.66 -14.14 -18.75
N ASP A 197 2.96 -13.85 -17.64
CA ASP A 197 1.51 -14.08 -17.53
C ASP A 197 0.66 -12.94 -18.15
N VAL A 198 1.25 -11.77 -18.39
CA VAL A 198 0.54 -10.56 -18.82
C VAL A 198 1.23 -9.95 -20.04
N ASP A 199 0.43 -9.38 -20.94
CA ASP A 199 0.92 -8.49 -22.00
C ASP A 199 1.46 -7.20 -21.37
N GLU A 200 2.77 -7.13 -21.24
CA GLU A 200 3.47 -6.02 -20.59
C GLU A 200 3.34 -4.69 -21.35
N THR A 201 3.17 -4.73 -22.68
CA THR A 201 2.97 -3.51 -23.48
C THR A 201 1.61 -2.91 -23.17
N ARG A 202 0.57 -3.76 -23.19
CA ARG A 202 -0.78 -3.35 -22.78
C ARG A 202 -0.79 -2.87 -21.33
N ALA A 203 -0.14 -3.59 -20.42
CA ALA A 203 -0.07 -3.20 -19.02
C ALA A 203 0.58 -1.81 -18.82
N ALA A 204 1.66 -1.51 -19.55
CA ALA A 204 2.27 -0.18 -19.52
C ALA A 204 1.32 0.92 -20.01
N GLU A 205 0.58 0.70 -21.10
CA GLU A 205 -0.40 1.67 -21.59
C GLU A 205 -1.57 1.89 -20.62
N GLU A 206 -2.11 0.82 -20.03
CA GLU A 206 -3.22 0.90 -19.08
C GLU A 206 -2.80 1.61 -17.78
N VAL A 207 -1.62 1.28 -17.25
CA VAL A 207 -1.06 1.93 -16.05
C VAL A 207 -0.84 3.43 -16.28
N LYS A 208 -0.28 3.83 -17.43
CA LYS A 208 -0.14 5.25 -17.81
C LYS A 208 -1.49 5.95 -17.95
N SER A 209 -2.46 5.30 -18.60
CA SER A 209 -3.81 5.83 -18.80
C SER A 209 -4.50 6.10 -17.46
N VAL A 210 -4.42 5.15 -16.52
CA VAL A 210 -4.97 5.31 -15.16
C VAL A 210 -4.24 6.41 -14.41
N ALA A 211 -2.91 6.46 -14.47
CA ALA A 211 -2.12 7.51 -13.83
C ALA A 211 -2.56 8.90 -14.29
N ALA A 212 -2.75 9.10 -15.60
CA ALA A 212 -3.19 10.36 -16.17
C ALA A 212 -4.61 10.76 -15.71
N ARG A 213 -5.52 9.80 -15.52
CA ARG A 213 -6.86 10.07 -14.96
C ARG A 213 -6.79 10.46 -13.49
N MET A 214 -5.97 9.75 -12.72
CA MET A 214 -5.75 10.03 -11.29
C MET A 214 -5.03 11.37 -11.07
N SER A 215 -4.22 11.84 -12.01
CA SER A 215 -3.47 13.11 -11.90
C SER A 215 -4.34 14.36 -12.06
N LYS A 216 -5.60 14.21 -12.49
CA LYS A 216 -6.54 15.32 -12.53
C LYS A 216 -6.95 15.65 -11.08
N PRO A 217 -7.17 16.94 -10.74
CA PRO A 217 -7.53 17.31 -9.39
C PRO A 217 -8.88 16.70 -9.02
N THR A 218 -8.78 15.58 -8.33
CA THR A 218 -9.84 14.94 -7.57
C THR A 218 -9.47 15.17 -6.10
N GLU A 219 -10.45 15.34 -5.21
CA GLU A 219 -10.27 15.57 -3.75
C GLU A 219 -9.35 14.55 -3.06
N ILE A 220 -9.02 13.44 -3.75
CA ILE A 220 -8.11 12.35 -3.37
C ILE A 220 -6.72 12.83 -2.94
N TRP A 221 -6.21 13.92 -3.51
CA TRP A 221 -4.80 14.33 -3.36
C TRP A 221 -4.58 15.64 -2.58
N GLU A 222 -5.61 16.13 -1.90
CA GLU A 222 -5.52 17.31 -1.02
C GLU A 222 -5.14 16.97 0.44
N LEU A 223 -4.72 15.72 0.70
CA LEU A 223 -4.23 15.23 2.00
C LEU A 223 -2.78 15.65 2.27
#